data_AF-A0A0L7KTU1-F1
#
_entry.id   AF-A0A0L7KTU1-F1
#
_cell.length_a   1.000
_cell.length_b   1.000
_cell.length_c   1.000
_cell.angle_alpha   90.00
_cell.angle_beta   90.00
_cell.angle_gamma   90.00
#
_symmetry.space_group_name_H-M   'P 1'
#
loop_
_entity.id
_entity.type
_entity.pdbx_description
1 polymer ?
#
loop_
_entity_poly.entity_id
_entity_poly.type
_entity_poly.pdbx_seq_one_letter_code
_entity_poly.pdbx_strand_id
1 'polypeptide(L)'
;LLDHTNARFTLFQSSDPVQYWIAYWKSVNRHWNELKPDCGEGPCDYVRSAPVRNRDSCEVREQMNLATSFLDGSALYGSSEKELRSLRLYDAGKIDVHSATEVVE
;
A
#
# COMPACT_ATOMS: atom_id res chain seq x y z
N LEU A 1 -4.86 -43.83 -3.48
CA LEU A 1 -5.86 -42.92 -4.08
C LEU A 1 -6.17 -41.87 -3.02
N LEU A 2 -5.40 -40.79 -3.00
CA LEU A 2 -5.61 -39.67 -2.09
C LEU A 2 -6.72 -38.80 -2.68
N ASP A 3 -7.81 -38.69 -1.93
CA ASP A 3 -9.00 -37.95 -2.31
C ASP A 3 -8.72 -36.44 -2.21
N HIS A 4 -8.72 -35.76 -3.36
CA HIS A 4 -8.44 -34.33 -3.52
C HIS A 4 -9.69 -33.47 -3.34
N THR A 5 -10.59 -33.83 -2.42
CA THR A 5 -11.84 -33.10 -2.21
C THR A 5 -11.88 -32.55 -0.78
N ASN A 6 -11.59 -31.25 -0.64
CA ASN A 6 -12.09 -30.32 0.39
C ASN A 6 -11.14 -29.16 0.73
N ALA A 7 -10.25 -28.76 -0.19
CA ALA A 7 -9.88 -27.35 -0.24
C ALA A 7 -11.05 -26.62 -0.93
N ARG A 8 -12.04 -26.18 -0.13
CA ARG A 8 -13.03 -25.18 -0.57
C ARG A 8 -12.26 -23.92 -0.96
N PHE A 9 -11.87 -23.87 -2.23
CA PHE A 9 -11.44 -22.67 -2.91
C PHE A 9 -12.64 -21.73 -2.95
N THR A 10 -12.77 -20.90 -1.92
CA THR A 10 -13.57 -19.67 -2.02
C THR A 10 -12.82 -18.74 -2.96
N LEU A 11 -12.91 -19.02 -4.26
CA LEU A 11 -12.58 -18.11 -5.34
C LEU A 11 -13.64 -17.00 -5.33
N PHE A 12 -13.53 -16.09 -4.36
CA PHE A 12 -14.23 -14.82 -4.42
C PHE A 12 -13.48 -13.95 -5.42
N GLN A 13 -13.78 -14.19 -6.70
CA GLN A 13 -13.79 -13.20 -7.80
C GLN A 13 -12.76 -12.06 -7.71
N SER A 14 -11.47 -12.38 -7.58
CA SER A 14 -10.43 -11.47 -8.03
C SER A 14 -9.37 -12.28 -8.78
N SER A 15 -9.23 -11.96 -10.06
CA SER A 15 -8.15 -12.37 -10.93
C SER A 15 -6.84 -11.68 -10.52
N ASP A 16 -6.46 -11.81 -9.24
CA ASP A 16 -5.27 -11.20 -8.68
C ASP A 16 -4.13 -12.25 -8.68
N PRO A 17 -3.18 -12.17 -9.63
CA PRO A 17 -2.07 -13.13 -9.73
C PRO A 17 -1.20 -13.17 -8.46
N VAL A 18 -1.29 -12.13 -7.63
CA VAL A 18 -0.60 -12.02 -6.35
C VAL A 18 -1.04 -13.11 -5.36
N GLN A 19 -2.34 -13.41 -5.25
CA GLN A 19 -2.83 -14.42 -4.30
C GLN A 19 -2.41 -15.83 -4.68
N TYR A 20 -2.41 -16.12 -5.99
CA TYR A 20 -1.88 -17.38 -6.52
C TYR A 20 -0.40 -17.56 -6.17
N TRP A 21 0.40 -16.51 -6.36
CA TRP A 21 1.83 -16.58 -6.12
C TRP A 21 2.19 -16.61 -4.64
N ILE A 22 1.41 -15.95 -3.79
CA ILE A 22 1.47 -16.10 -2.32
C ILE A 22 1.17 -17.54 -1.91
N ALA A 23 0.11 -18.16 -2.45
CA ALA A 23 -0.24 -19.55 -2.15
C ALA A 23 0.84 -20.54 -2.61
N TYR A 24 1.43 -20.32 -3.78
CA TYR A 24 2.56 -21.11 -4.24
C TYR A 24 3.78 -20.94 -3.32
N TRP A 25 4.21 -19.69 -3.04
CA TRP A 25 5.36 -19.41 -2.18
C TRP A 25 5.20 -20.00 -0.78
N LYS A 26 3.99 -19.97 -0.21
CA LYS A 26 3.61 -20.65 1.04
C LYS A 26 3.95 -22.15 1.04
N SER A 27 3.71 -22.82 -0.08
CA SER A 27 3.90 -24.28 -0.19
C SER A 27 5.35 -24.70 -0.42
N VAL A 28 6.17 -23.83 -1.01
CA VAL A 28 7.56 -24.18 -1.41
C VAL A 28 8.62 -23.60 -0.48
N ASN A 29 8.33 -22.53 0.27
CA ASN A 29 9.32 -21.91 1.16
C ASN A 29 9.22 -22.41 2.59
N ARG A 30 10.29 -23.07 3.05
CA ARG A 30 10.45 -23.51 4.44
C ARG A 30 10.40 -22.35 5.45
N HIS A 31 10.89 -21.18 5.04
CA HIS A 31 10.95 -19.98 5.88
C HIS A 31 9.68 -19.12 5.81
N TRP A 32 8.59 -19.62 5.22
CA TRP A 32 7.35 -18.86 5.08
C TRP A 32 6.85 -18.28 6.41
N ASN A 33 6.95 -19.03 7.51
CA ASN A 33 6.47 -18.56 8.83
C ASN A 33 7.29 -17.39 9.41
N GLU A 34 8.53 -17.21 8.95
CA GLU A 34 9.45 -16.13 9.37
C GLU A 34 9.33 -14.92 8.44
N LEU A 35 9.06 -15.15 7.15
CA LEU A 35 9.04 -14.12 6.11
C LEU A 35 7.63 -13.61 5.77
N LYS A 36 6.59 -14.27 6.26
CA LYS A 36 5.21 -13.84 5.98
C LYS A 36 5.01 -12.41 6.49
N PRO A 37 4.27 -11.57 5.75
CA PRO A 37 3.84 -10.29 6.27
C PRO A 37 3.01 -10.50 7.55
N ASP A 38 3.21 -9.65 8.55
CA ASP A 38 2.39 -9.66 9.76
C ASP A 38 1.04 -9.00 9.45
N CYS A 39 0.05 -9.82 9.13
CA CYS A 39 -1.32 -9.41 8.83
C CYS A 39 -2.29 -9.88 9.93
N GLY A 40 -1.78 -10.19 11.12
CA GLY A 40 -2.56 -10.77 12.22
C GLY A 40 -3.13 -12.16 11.87
N GLU A 41 -4.36 -12.43 12.32
CA GLU A 41 -5.05 -13.72 12.11
C GLU A 41 -5.70 -13.85 10.72
N GLY A 42 -5.71 -12.78 9.91
CA GLY A 42 -6.44 -12.70 8.65
C GLY A 42 -5.56 -12.76 7.38
N PRO A 43 -6.17 -12.84 6.19
CA PRO A 43 -5.48 -12.59 4.93
C PRO A 43 -5.00 -11.14 4.88
N CYS A 44 -3.83 -10.92 4.28
CA CYS A 44 -3.35 -9.56 4.03
C CYS A 44 -4.29 -8.87 3.04
N ASP A 45 -4.87 -7.75 3.46
CA ASP A 45 -5.63 -6.89 2.57
C ASP A 45 -4.70 -6.24 1.55
N TYR A 46 -5.11 -6.28 0.29
CA TYR A 46 -4.38 -5.66 -0.80
C TYR A 46 -5.30 -4.70 -1.54
N VAL A 47 -4.87 -3.43 -1.59
CA VAL A 47 -5.56 -2.38 -2.35
C VAL A 47 -4.67 -1.97 -3.52
N ARG A 48 -5.26 -1.87 -4.71
CA ARG A 48 -4.55 -1.40 -5.92
C ARG A 48 -4.26 0.09 -5.81
N SER A 49 -3.08 0.53 -6.28
CA SER A 49 -2.70 1.96 -6.31
C SER A 49 -3.76 2.84 -6.99
N ALA A 50 -3.85 4.11 -6.66
CA ALA A 50 -4.78 5.03 -7.32
C ALA A 50 -4.43 5.20 -8.81
N PRO A 51 -5.41 5.15 -9.74
CA PRO A 51 -5.18 5.48 -11.14
C PRO A 51 -5.02 7.00 -11.33
N VAL A 52 -4.28 7.41 -12.37
CA VAL A 52 -4.18 8.83 -12.78
C VAL A 52 -5.51 9.36 -13.32
N ARG A 53 -6.28 8.51 -14.03
CA ARG A 53 -7.51 8.88 -14.71
C ARG A 53 -8.69 8.00 -14.27
N ASN A 54 -9.89 8.54 -14.41
CA ASN A 54 -11.13 7.81 -14.18
C ASN A 54 -11.32 6.69 -15.21
N ARG A 55 -12.08 5.68 -14.78
CA ARG A 55 -12.30 4.39 -15.47
C ARG A 55 -12.91 4.52 -16.86
N ASP A 56 -13.47 5.68 -17.19
CA ASP A 56 -14.19 5.91 -18.45
C ASP A 56 -13.25 6.20 -19.64
N SER A 57 -11.95 6.33 -19.40
CA SER A 57 -10.94 6.45 -20.47
C SER A 57 -10.50 5.07 -20.97
N CYS A 58 -10.57 4.83 -22.28
CA CYS A 58 -10.12 3.60 -22.94
C CYS A 58 -8.58 3.56 -23.12
N GLU A 59 -7.85 4.13 -22.18
CA GLU A 59 -6.39 4.29 -22.21
C GLU A 59 -5.71 3.27 -21.28
N VAL A 60 -4.40 3.09 -21.44
CA VAL A 60 -3.60 2.25 -20.55
C VAL A 60 -3.63 2.81 -19.12
N ARG A 61 -3.85 1.94 -18.14
CA ARG A 61 -3.93 2.32 -16.72
C ARG A 61 -2.56 2.70 -16.18
N GLU A 62 -2.38 3.96 -15.86
CA GLU A 62 -1.20 4.51 -15.16
C GLU A 62 -1.49 4.83 -13.69
N GLN A 63 -0.43 4.80 -12.86
CA GLN A 63 -0.50 5.06 -11.41
C GLN A 63 -0.19 6.52 -11.08
N MET A 64 -0.87 7.08 -10.08
CA MET A 64 -0.66 8.45 -9.64
C MET A 64 0.57 8.57 -8.73
N ASN A 65 1.40 9.59 -8.96
CA ASN A 65 2.42 10.02 -8.00
C ASN A 65 1.86 11.15 -7.11
N LEU A 66 1.80 10.92 -5.80
CA LEU A 66 1.33 11.92 -4.83
C LEU A 66 2.47 12.77 -4.25
N ALA A 67 3.73 12.38 -4.49
CA ALA A 67 4.91 13.12 -4.08
C ALA A 67 5.42 14.03 -5.20
N THR A 68 6.29 14.98 -4.86
CA THR A 68 7.01 15.77 -5.86
C THR A 68 8.08 14.91 -6.53
N SER A 69 8.39 15.18 -7.80
CA SER A 69 9.43 14.43 -8.54
C SER A 69 10.86 14.85 -8.19
N PHE A 70 11.02 15.85 -7.32
CA PHE A 70 12.30 16.48 -7.00
C PHE A 70 12.79 16.08 -5.61
N LEU A 71 14.09 16.22 -5.39
CA LEU A 71 14.70 16.11 -4.06
C LEU A 71 14.60 17.47 -3.35
N ASP A 72 13.38 17.85 -2.97
CA ASP A 72 13.04 19.17 -2.43
C ASP A 72 12.68 19.15 -0.93
N GLY A 73 12.74 17.99 -0.29
CA GLY A 73 12.33 17.84 1.12
C GLY A 73 10.82 17.79 1.31
N SER A 74 10.03 17.49 0.27
CA SER A 74 8.57 17.26 0.37
C SER A 74 8.17 16.18 1.38
N ALA A 75 9.07 15.24 1.69
CA ALA A 75 8.88 14.28 2.78
C ALA A 75 8.79 14.94 4.18
N LEU A 76 9.35 16.15 4.35
CA LEU A 76 9.30 16.93 5.60
C LEU A 76 8.30 18.08 5.52
N TYR A 77 8.19 18.74 4.36
CA TYR A 77 7.35 19.93 4.19
C TYR A 77 5.97 19.64 3.58
N GLY A 78 5.68 18.37 3.28
CA GLY A 78 4.49 17.95 2.55
C GLY A 78 4.63 18.13 1.04
N SER A 79 3.85 17.35 0.28
CA SER A 79 3.78 17.46 -1.19
C SER A 79 2.58 18.29 -1.67
N SER A 80 1.71 18.71 -0.74
CA SER A 80 0.54 19.55 -1.01
C SER A 80 0.55 20.84 -0.18
N GLU A 81 -0.10 21.90 -0.69
CA GLU A 81 -0.17 23.17 0.03
C GLU A 81 -0.92 23.06 1.36
N LYS A 82 -1.95 22.20 1.42
CA LYS A 82 -2.71 21.96 2.65
C LYS A 82 -1.82 21.36 3.74
N GLU A 83 -1.03 20.35 3.38
CA GLU A 83 -0.10 19.66 4.27
C GLU A 83 1.04 20.58 4.73
N LEU A 84 1.62 21.35 3.81
CA LEU A 84 2.64 22.34 4.12
C LEU A 84 2.13 23.40 5.10
N ARG A 85 0.87 23.85 4.93
CA ARG A 85 0.26 24.83 5.82
C ARG A 85 -0.06 24.25 7.19
N SER A 86 -0.39 22.96 7.31
CA SER A 86 -0.68 22.32 8.60
C SER A 86 0.58 22.01 9.42
N LEU A 87 1.72 21.75 8.76
CA LEU A 87 2.98 21.45 9.44
C LEU A 87 3.70 22.70 9.98
N ARG A 88 3.26 23.91 9.61
CA ARG A 88 3.90 25.16 10.03
C ARG A 88 3.43 25.60 11.41
N LEU A 89 4.37 25.96 12.28
CA LEU A 89 4.09 26.58 13.58
C LEU A 89 3.69 28.06 13.43
N TYR A 90 4.03 28.69 12.30
CA TYR A 90 3.90 30.14 12.01
C TYR A 90 4.57 31.08 13.03
N ASP A 91 5.29 30.53 14.01
CA ASP A 91 6.15 31.28 14.92
C ASP A 91 7.61 31.22 14.44
N ALA A 92 8.20 32.40 14.22
CA ALA A 92 9.58 32.57 13.75
C ALA A 92 9.95 31.73 12.49
N GLY A 93 8.97 31.38 11.64
CA GLY A 93 9.19 30.55 10.46
C GLY A 93 9.49 29.07 10.75
N LYS A 94 9.17 28.58 11.95
CA LYS A 94 9.45 27.22 12.39
C LYS A 94 8.39 26.22 11.91
N ILE A 95 8.80 24.96 11.87
CA ILE A 95 7.91 23.80 11.74
C ILE A 95 7.39 23.42 13.12
N ASP A 96 6.15 22.92 13.17
CA ASP A 96 5.64 22.33 14.40
C ASP A 96 6.14 20.87 14.51
N VAL A 97 6.94 20.61 15.54
CA VAL A 97 7.58 19.31 15.75
C VAL A 97 6.56 18.26 16.20
N HIS A 98 5.47 18.69 16.84
CA HIS A 98 4.43 17.77 17.30
C HIS A 98 3.60 17.24 16.13
N SER A 99 3.19 18.09 15.19
CA SER A 99 2.49 17.65 13.97
C SER A 99 3.38 16.87 13.00
N ALA A 100 4.69 17.09 12.99
CA ALA A 100 5.61 16.32 12.14
C ALA A 100 5.82 14.86 12.60
N THR A 101 5.39 14.49 13.81
CA THR A 101 5.62 13.15 14.39
C THR A 101 4.39 12.22 14.23
N GLU A 102 3.26 12.73 13.72
CA GLU A 102 1.97 12.01 13.64
C GLU A 102 1.80 11.18 12.35
N VAL A 103 2.84 10.50 11.90
CA VAL A 103 2.78 9.55 10.77
C VAL A 103 3.42 8.22 11.16
N VAL A 104 2.92 7.61 12.25
CA VAL A 104 3.05 6.17 12.53
C VAL A 104 1.85 5.73 13.37
N GLU A 105 0.74 5.38 12.72
CA GLU A 105 -0.22 4.38 13.24
C GLU A 105 -0.60 3.41 12.11
#